data_AF-R9GVQ4-F1
#
_entry.id   AF-R9GVQ4-F1
#
_cell.length_a   1.000
_cell.length_b   1.000
_cell.length_c   1.000
_cell.angle_alpha   90.00
_cell.angle_beta   90.00
_cell.angle_gamma   90.00
#
_symmetry.space_group_name_H-M   'P 1'
#
loop_
_entity.id
_entity.type
_entity.pdbx_description
1 polymer ?
#
loop_
_entity_poly.entity_id
_entity_poly.type
_entity_poly.pdbx_seq_one_letter_code
_entity_poly.pdbx_strand_id
1 'polypeptide(L)' 'MGGGLCRYDAKTKKFLNYGEHQGLLGNIINAIVEDKNGDLWITTNNGISRFIIKPRSLKTLYHL' A
#
# COMPACT_ATOMS: atom_id res chain seq x y z
N MET A 1 19.31 -7.78 5.74
CA MET A 1 18.98 -6.34 5.65
C MET A 1 17.78 -6.18 4.75
N GLY A 2 16.73 -5.49 5.20
CA GLY A 2 15.56 -5.15 4.41
C GLY A 2 15.10 -3.74 4.80
N GLY A 3 14.68 -2.93 3.82
CA GLY A 3 14.30 -1.52 4.02
C GLY A 3 12.80 -1.27 4.12
N GLY A 4 11.98 -2.32 4.00
CA GLY A 4 10.52 -2.20 3.95
C GLY A 4 10.03 -1.60 2.65
N LEU A 5 8.88 -0.92 2.72
CA LEU A 5 8.23 -0.27 1.59
C LEU A 5 8.46 1.24 1.62
N CYS A 6 8.85 1.83 0.49
CA CYS A 6 8.95 3.27 0.31
C CYS A 6 7.86 3.78 -0.64
N ARG A 7 7.01 4.71 -0.18
CA ARG A 7 5.99 5.36 -1.00
C ARG A 7 6.42 6.78 -1.34
N TYR A 8 6.49 7.08 -2.64
CA TYR A 8 6.65 8.45 -3.11
C TYR A 8 5.29 9.13 -3.25
N ASP A 9 5.14 10.30 -2.63
CA ASP A 9 3.99 11.18 -2.82
C ASP A 9 4.39 12.31 -3.79
N ALA A 10 3.88 12.23 -5.02
CA ALA A 10 4.17 13.21 -6.07
C ALA A 10 3.62 14.61 -5.78
N LYS A 11 2.58 14.75 -4.94
CA LYS A 11 2.00 16.06 -4.59
C LYS A 11 2.91 16.80 -3.61
N THR A 12 3.41 16.09 -2.61
CA THR A 12 4.27 16.67 -1.57
C THR A 12 5.76 16.54 -1.88
N LYS A 13 6.12 15.77 -2.92
CA LYS A 13 7.49 15.39 -3.28
C LYS A 13 8.25 14.71 -2.13
N LYS A 14 7.53 13.98 -1.27
CA LYS A 14 8.10 13.31 -0.08
C LYS A 14 8.09 11.80 -0.24
N PHE A 15 9.04 11.14 0.42
CA PHE A 15 9.07 9.70 0.60
C PHE A 15 8.56 9.35 1.99
N LEU A 16 7.68 8.35 2.07
CA LEU A 16 7.20 7.76 3.31
C LEU A 16 7.63 6.30 3.38
N ASN A 17 8.26 5.90 4.48
CA ASN A 17 8.73 4.54 4.68
C ASN A 17 7.78 3.77 5.60
N TYR A 18 7.50 2.53 5.26
CA TYR A 18 6.70 1.59 6.03
C TYR A 18 7.53 0.33 6.26
N GLY A 19 7.87 0.08 7.53
CA GLY A 19 8.50 -1.16 7.98
C GLY A 19 7.64 -1.86 9.02
N GLU A 20 8.26 -2.79 9.75
CA GLU A 20 7.59 -3.59 10.78
C GLU A 20 6.91 -2.73 11.87
N HIS A 21 7.54 -1.63 12.28
CA HIS A 21 6.96 -0.69 13.25
C HIS A 21 5.72 0.06 12.72
N GLN A 22 5.48 0.06 11.41
CA GLN A 22 4.31 0.63 10.76
C GLN A 22 3.27 -0.43 10.36
N GLY A 23 3.46 -1.69 10.79
CA GLY A 23 2.52 -2.79 10.58
C GLY A 23 2.80 -3.69 9.38
N LEU A 24 3.93 -3.50 8.69
CA LEU A 24 4.37 -4.44 7.66
C LEU A 24 4.86 -5.74 8.31
N LEU A 25 4.52 -6.91 7.78
CA LEU A 25 4.89 -8.17 8.44
C LEU A 25 6.38 -8.53 8.29
N GLY A 26 7.10 -7.90 7.36
CA GLY A 26 8.54 -8.07 7.23
C GLY A 26 9.18 -6.99 6.36
N ASN A 27 10.44 -6.69 6.58
CA ASN A 27 11.14 -5.63 5.84
C ASN A 27 11.75 -6.06 4.49
N ILE A 28 11.64 -7.35 4.13
CA ILE A 28 12.08 -7.88 2.84
C ILE A 28 10.84 -8.13 1.98
N ILE A 29 10.66 -7.28 0.96
CA ILE A 29 9.53 -7.34 0.03
C ILE A 29 9.88 -8.33 -1.09
N ASN A 30 9.04 -9.35 -1.29
CA ASN A 30 9.16 -10.30 -2.39
C ASN A 30 8.34 -9.89 -3.63
N ALA A 31 7.14 -9.32 -3.40
CA ALA A 31 6.25 -8.87 -4.47
C ALA A 31 5.26 -7.82 -3.94
N ILE A 32 4.79 -6.98 -4.87
CA ILE A 32 3.72 -6.00 -4.67
C ILE A 32 2.75 -6.16 -5.83
N VAL A 33 1.47 -6.36 -5.54
CA VAL A 33 0.41 -6.54 -6.54
C VAL A 33 -0.79 -5.68 -6.17
N GLU A 34 -1.37 -4.99 -7.14
CA GLU A 34 -2.60 -4.22 -6.97
C GLU A 34 -3.84 -5.11 -7.21
N ASP A 35 -4.86 -4.99 -6.36
CA ASP A 35 -6.13 -5.67 -6.57
C ASP A 35 -7.16 -4.79 -7.30
N LYS A 36 -8.32 -5.38 -7.63
CA LYS A 36 -9.41 -4.68 -8.34
C LYS A 36 -10.00 -3.47 -7.60
N ASN A 37 -9.74 -3.32 -6.31
CA ASN A 37 -10.19 -2.17 -5.51
C ASN A 37 -9.14 -1.06 -5.46
N GLY A 38 -7.95 -1.28 -6.03
CA GLY A 38 -6.80 -0.38 -5.95
C GLY A 38 -5.98 -0.54 -4.67
N ASP A 39 -6.27 -1.55 -3.84
CA ASP A 39 -5.46 -1.85 -2.66
C ASP A 39 -4.21 -2.65 -3.07
N LEU A 40 -3.10 -2.46 -2.36
CA LEU A 40 -1.87 -3.20 -2.63
C LEU A 40 -1.73 -4.39 -1.69
N TRP A 41 -1.40 -5.55 -2.25
CA TRP A 41 -1.00 -6.75 -1.55
C TRP A 41 0.51 -6.89 -1.61
N ILE A 42 1.13 -7.00 -0.45
CA ILE A 42 2.57 -6.99 -0.28
C ILE A 42 2.98 -8.31 0.36
N THR A 43 3.74 -9.13 -0.35
CA THR A 43 4.28 -10.37 0.21
C THR A 43 5.70 -10.13 0.71
N THR A 44 5.97 -10.56 1.94
CA THR A 44 7.28 -10.53 2.56
C THR A 44 7.72 -11.94 2.90
N ASN A 45 8.95 -12.10 3.39
CA ASN A 45 9.43 -13.37 3.94
C ASN A 45 8.66 -13.84 5.19
N ASN A 46 7.89 -12.94 5.83
CA ASN A 46 7.20 -13.19 7.09
C ASN A 46 5.66 -13.20 6.96
N GLY A 47 5.12 -13.01 5.74
CA GLY A 47 3.68 -13.06 5.51
C GLY A 47 3.20 -12.09 4.45
N ILE A 48 1.89 -11.80 4.47
CA ILE A 48 1.22 -10.94 3.50
C ILE A 48 0.56 -9.78 4.22
N SER A 49 0.90 -8.55 3.82
CA SER A 49 0.28 -7.31 4.31
C SER A 49 -0.58 -6.69 3.22
N ARG A 50 -1.76 -6.16 3.60
CA ARG A 50 -2.62 -5.37 2.70
C ARG A 50 -2.47 -3.89 3.02
N PHE A 51 -2.03 -3.10 2.05
CA PHE A 51 -1.91 -1.65 2.14
C PHE A 51 -3.11 -1.00 1.45
N ILE A 52 -3.97 -0.37 2.26
CA ILE A 52 -5.22 0.22 1.78
C ILE A 52 -4.93 1.59 1.16
N ILE A 53 -5.22 1.75 -0.13
CA ILE A 53 -5.08 3.03 -0.83
C ILE A 53 -6.47 3.67 -0.95
N LYS A 54 -6.80 4.55 0.00
CA LYS A 54 -8.01 5.41 -0.11
C LYS A 54 -7.69 6.67 -0.94
N PRO A 55 -8.67 7.28 -1.66
CA PRO A 55 -10.11 7.24 -1.37
C PRO A 55 -11.00 6.84 -2.57
N ARG A 56 -11.95 5.93 -2.32
CA ARG A 56 -13.08 5.67 -3.22
C ARG A 56 -13.83 7.00 -3.42
N SER A 57 -13.75 7.59 -4.61
CA SER A 57 -14.61 8.71 -5.00
C SER A 57 -16.07 8.29 -4.81
N LEU A 58 -16.85 9.07 -4.06
CA LEU A 58 -18.30 8.91 -3.96
C LEU A 58 -18.88 8.94 -5.38
N LYS A 59 -19.34 7.79 -5.89
CA LYS A 59 -20.17 7.74 -7.10
C LYS A 59 -21.61 8.02 -6.66
N THR A 60 -22.07 9.27 -6.80
CA THR A 60 -23.49 9.60 -6.74
C THR A 60 -24.11 9.25 -8.10
N LEU A 61 -24.98 8.23 -8.14
CA LEU A 61 -25.78 7.91 -9.32
C LEU A 61 -27.18 8.51 -9.10
N TYR A 62 -27.59 9.42 -9.98
CA TYR A 62 -28.98 9.85 -10.08
C TYR A 62 -29.72 8.88 -11.00
N HIS A 63 -30.80 8.26 -10.51
CA HIS A 63 -31.78 7.62 -11.37
C HIS A 63 -32.85 8.67 -11.69
N LEU A 64 -33.03 8.95 -12.99
CA LEU A 64 -34.23 9.62 -13.53
C LEU A 64 -35.38 8.62 -13.60
#